data_AF-N9MN46-F1
#
_entry.id   AF-N9MN46-F1
#
_cell.length_a   1.000
_cell.length_b   1.000
_cell.length_c   1.000
_cell.angle_alpha   90.00
_cell.angle_beta   90.00
_cell.angle_gamma   90.00
#
_symmetry.space_group_name_H-M   'P 1'
#
loop_
_entity.id
_entity.type
_entity.pdbx_description
1 polymer ?
#
loop_
_entity_poly.entity_id
_entity_poly.type
_entity_poly.pdbx_seq_one_letter_code
_entity_poly.pdbx_strand_id
1 'polypeptide(L)'
;MNRENQTIQQILRFCQLIIAVLWIYQGLIPKLIFQVQDEQYVWQQLDVPMPYITWMISLSGIAEIIFGSLFLFLTHKYLHWLSIISLIGLFIFVLLIYPEKIYQAFNPVVMNIALASLSVISLCCINALQNAKHE
;
A
#
# COMPACT_ATOMS: atom_id res chain seq x y z
N MET A 1 24.53 -20.76 -0.51
CA MET A 1 23.53 -19.90 -1.20
C MET A 1 24.29 -19.06 -2.20
N ASN A 2 23.96 -19.14 -3.49
CA ASN A 2 24.73 -18.46 -4.55
C ASN A 2 24.69 -16.93 -4.33
N ARG A 3 25.76 -16.19 -4.68
CA ARG A 3 25.87 -14.74 -4.43
C ARG A 3 24.73 -13.96 -5.08
N GLU A 4 24.25 -14.45 -6.22
CA GLU A 4 23.09 -13.93 -6.95
C GLU A 4 21.77 -14.07 -6.16
N ASN A 5 21.54 -15.24 -5.55
CA ASN A 5 20.35 -15.47 -4.70
C ASN A 5 20.35 -14.56 -3.47
N GLN A 6 21.52 -14.25 -2.92
CA GLN A 6 21.65 -13.29 -1.83
C GLN A 6 21.27 -11.87 -2.27
N THR A 7 21.71 -11.43 -3.46
CA THR A 7 21.33 -10.13 -4.02
C THR A 7 19.83 -10.03 -4.29
N ILE A 8 19.21 -11.05 -4.88
CA ILE A 8 17.76 -11.07 -5.13
C ILE A 8 16.98 -11.00 -3.80
N GLN A 9 17.43 -11.71 -2.77
CA GLN A 9 16.81 -11.66 -1.44
C GLN A 9 16.96 -10.28 -0.77
N GLN A 10 18.10 -9.60 -0.97
CA GLN A 10 18.29 -8.23 -0.47
C GLN A 10 17.35 -7.24 -1.16
N ILE A 11 17.23 -7.33 -2.50
CA ILE A 11 16.29 -6.50 -3.27
C ILE A 11 14.85 -6.72 -2.80
N LEU A 12 14.45 -7.99 -2.63
CA LEU A 12 13.11 -8.32 -2.15
C LEU A 12 12.82 -7.70 -0.78
N ARG A 13 13.73 -7.84 0.18
CA ARG A 13 13.58 -7.26 1.52
C ARG A 13 13.51 -5.74 1.48
N PHE A 14 14.32 -5.10 0.64
CA PHE A 14 14.29 -3.66 0.47
C PHE A 14 12.96 -3.20 -0.10
N CYS A 15 12.46 -3.84 -1.16
CA CYS A 15 11.15 -3.52 -1.73
C CYS A 15 10.03 -3.69 -0.70
N GLN A 16 10.03 -4.77 0.08
CA GLN A 16 9.04 -4.99 1.14
C GLN A 16 9.12 -3.95 2.25
N LEU A 17 10.32 -3.53 2.64
CA LEU A 17 10.51 -2.48 3.64
C LEU A 17 9.91 -1.17 3.14
N ILE A 18 10.19 -0.78 1.89
CA ILE A 18 9.64 0.44 1.31
C ILE A 18 8.10 0.36 1.20
N ILE A 19 7.56 -0.76 0.75
CA ILE A 19 6.10 -0.99 0.70
C ILE A 19 5.49 -0.85 2.09
N ALA A 20 6.09 -1.47 3.10
CA ALA A 20 5.63 -1.40 4.49
C ALA A 20 5.62 0.03 5.02
N VAL A 21 6.73 0.76 4.85
CA VAL A 21 6.87 2.15 5.30
C VAL A 21 5.83 3.05 4.63
N LEU A 22 5.60 2.89 3.32
CA LEU A 22 4.64 3.72 2.60
C LEU A 22 3.20 3.42 3.01
N TRP A 23 2.82 2.14 3.22
CA TRP A 23 1.51 1.78 3.76
C TRP A 23 1.30 2.32 5.18
N ILE A 24 2.30 2.20 6.05
CA ILE A 24 2.26 2.74 7.41
C ILE A 24 2.11 4.26 7.36
N TYR A 25 2.84 4.94 6.46
CA TYR A 25 2.76 6.39 6.30
C TYR A 25 1.35 6.83 5.87
N GLN A 26 0.76 6.15 4.88
CA GLN A 26 -0.61 6.39 4.41
C GLN A 26 -1.65 6.18 5.53
N GLY A 27 -1.48 5.17 6.39
CA GLY A 27 -2.41 4.94 7.50
C GLY A 27 -2.20 5.85 8.71
N LEU A 28 -0.95 6.25 8.98
CA LEU A 28 -0.61 6.98 10.19
C LEU A 28 -0.77 8.49 10.05
N ILE A 29 -0.13 9.08 9.03
CA ILE A 29 -0.04 10.54 8.91
C ILE A 29 -1.40 11.16 8.56
N PRO A 30 -2.03 10.85 7.42
CA PRO A 30 -3.26 11.53 7.02
C PRO A 30 -4.48 11.07 7.83
N LYS A 31 -4.55 9.81 8.25
CA LYS A 31 -5.75 9.24 8.90
C LYS A 31 -5.72 9.30 10.43
N LEU A 32 -4.60 8.99 11.09
CA LEU A 32 -4.56 8.96 12.56
C LEU A 32 -4.10 10.28 13.17
N ILE A 33 -3.04 10.89 12.62
CA ILE A 33 -2.44 12.10 13.22
C ILE A 33 -3.17 13.36 12.77
N PHE A 34 -3.31 13.57 11.47
CA PHE A 34 -3.85 14.83 10.94
C PHE A 34 -5.35 14.79 10.66
N GLN A 35 -5.96 13.59 10.54
CA GLN A 35 -7.38 13.40 10.20
C GLN A 35 -7.84 14.42 9.14
N VAL A 36 -7.13 14.42 8.01
CA VAL A 36 -7.24 15.48 7.00
C VAL A 36 -8.68 15.61 6.53
N GLN A 37 -9.13 16.84 6.25
CA GLN A 37 -10.49 17.11 5.77
C GLN A 37 -10.86 16.28 4.52
N ASP A 38 -9.86 15.94 3.69
CA ASP A 38 -10.02 15.08 2.54
C ASP A 38 -10.52 13.66 2.93
N GLU A 39 -10.07 13.10 4.05
CA GLU A 39 -10.55 11.80 4.54
C GLU A 39 -11.97 11.92 5.09
N GLN A 40 -12.33 13.03 5.74
CA GLN A 40 -13.69 13.24 6.24
C GLN A 40 -14.71 13.34 5.09
N TYR A 41 -14.37 14.07 4.04
CA TYR A 41 -15.23 14.22 2.87
C TYR A 41 -15.46 12.89 2.15
N VAL A 42 -14.45 12.02 2.10
CA VAL A 42 -14.60 10.64 1.58
C VAL A 42 -15.73 9.89 2.26
N TRP A 43 -15.79 9.90 3.59
CA TRP A 43 -16.81 9.17 4.34
C TRP A 43 -18.17 9.86 4.30
N GLN A 44 -18.19 11.19 4.15
CA GLN A 44 -19.44 11.93 3.91
C GLN A 44 -20.07 11.56 2.56
N GLN A 45 -19.25 11.38 1.51
CA GLN A 45 -19.72 10.94 0.19
C GLN A 45 -20.26 9.49 0.20
N LEU A 46 -19.93 8.71 1.22
CA LEU A 46 -20.47 7.37 1.46
C LEU A 46 -21.70 7.37 2.37
N ASP A 47 -22.31 8.54 2.61
CA ASP A 47 -23.48 8.72 3.49
C ASP A 47 -23.27 8.19 4.92
N VAL A 48 -22.02 8.16 5.41
CA VAL A 48 -21.73 7.72 6.78
C VAL A 48 -22.13 8.81 7.79
N PRO A 49 -22.83 8.47 8.88
CA PRO A 49 -23.24 9.47 9.87
C PRO A 49 -22.01 10.12 10.54
N MET A 50 -22.04 11.44 10.66
CA MET A 50 -20.98 12.27 11.26
C MET A 50 -20.33 11.71 12.56
N PRO A 51 -21.09 11.13 13.52
CA PRO A 51 -20.48 10.59 14.75
C PRO A 51 -19.51 9.43 14.50
N TYR A 52 -19.68 8.69 13.40
CA TYR A 52 -18.90 7.50 13.08
C TYR A 52 -17.77 7.76 12.09
N ILE A 53 -17.74 8.92 11.43
CA ILE A 53 -16.73 9.25 10.41
C ILE A 53 -15.31 9.18 11.00
N THR A 54 -15.08 9.81 12.15
CA THR A 54 -13.76 9.78 12.80
C THR A 54 -13.31 8.38 13.18
N TRP A 55 -14.25 7.54 13.62
CA TRP A 55 -13.99 6.13 13.94
C TRP A 55 -13.65 5.33 12.70
N MET A 56 -14.37 5.54 11.60
CA MET A 56 -14.13 4.86 10.32
C MET A 56 -12.77 5.25 9.70
N ILE A 57 -12.40 6.54 9.74
CA ILE A 57 -11.08 7.02 9.31
C ILE A 57 -9.98 6.35 10.14
N SER A 58 -10.12 6.36 11.47
CA SER A 58 -9.13 5.76 12.36
C SER A 58 -9.00 4.25 12.14
N LEU A 59 -10.12 3.54 11.95
CA LEU A 59 -10.13 2.12 11.67
C LEU A 59 -9.44 1.79 10.34
N SER A 60 -9.72 2.60 9.30
CA SER A 60 -9.04 2.48 8.01
C SER A 60 -7.53 2.70 8.15
N GLY A 61 -7.10 3.73 8.88
CA GLY A 61 -5.68 4.00 9.11
C GLY A 61 -4.97 2.89 9.87
N ILE A 62 -5.62 2.32 10.90
CA ILE A 62 -5.10 1.16 11.64
C ILE A 62 -4.97 -0.05 10.71
N ALA A 63 -5.98 -0.31 9.87
CA ALA A 63 -5.94 -1.42 8.92
C ALA A 63 -4.75 -1.30 7.95
N GLU A 64 -4.45 -0.10 7.47
CA GLU A 64 -3.32 0.17 6.59
C GLU A 64 -1.96 0.00 7.30
N ILE A 65 -1.84 0.42 8.56
CA ILE A 65 -0.63 0.21 9.36
C ILE A 65 -0.39 -1.28 9.60
N ILE A 66 -1.45 -2.02 9.97
CA ILE A 66 -1.37 -3.48 10.15
C ILE A 66 -0.95 -4.12 8.83
N PHE A 67 -1.57 -3.71 7.72
CA PHE A 67 -1.28 -4.24 6.41
C PHE A 67 0.17 -3.98 5.98
N GLY A 68 0.67 -2.76 6.16
CA GLY A 68 2.08 -2.42 5.93
C GLY A 68 3.02 -3.20 6.85
N SER A 69 2.67 -3.39 8.11
CA SER A 69 3.47 -4.15 9.07
C SER A 69 3.58 -5.63 8.69
N LEU A 70 2.53 -6.22 8.11
CA LEU A 70 2.57 -7.62 7.61
C LEU A 70 3.67 -7.81 6.55
N PHE A 71 3.99 -6.81 5.74
CA PHE A 71 5.07 -6.89 4.76
C PHE A 71 6.47 -7.04 5.37
N LEU A 72 6.67 -6.60 6.63
CA LEU A 72 7.93 -6.75 7.34
C LEU A 72 8.14 -8.19 7.85
N PHE A 73 7.06 -8.90 8.16
CA PHE A 73 7.10 -10.24 8.76
C PHE A 73 6.82 -11.37 7.77
N LEU A 74 6.06 -11.11 6.70
CA LEU A 74 5.58 -12.13 5.78
C LEU A 74 6.06 -11.88 4.35
N THR A 75 6.81 -12.84 3.81
CA THR A 75 7.24 -12.88 2.40
C THR A 75 6.36 -13.85 1.60
N HIS A 76 5.07 -13.53 1.47
CA HIS A 76 4.11 -14.35 0.72
C HIS A 76 3.59 -13.64 -0.53
N LYS A 77 3.50 -14.37 -1.64
CA LYS A 77 3.00 -13.89 -2.94
C LYS A 77 1.60 -13.26 -2.86
N TYR A 78 0.74 -13.81 -2.01
CA TYR A 78 -0.62 -13.33 -1.81
C TYR A 78 -0.67 -11.94 -1.18
N LEU A 79 0.30 -11.58 -0.34
CA LEU A 79 0.36 -10.27 0.30
C LEU A 79 0.62 -9.17 -0.74
N HIS A 80 1.52 -9.44 -1.69
CA HIS A 80 1.81 -8.54 -2.82
C HIS A 80 0.61 -8.40 -3.75
N TRP A 81 -0.11 -9.49 -4.05
CA TRP A 81 -1.35 -9.43 -4.82
C TRP A 81 -2.44 -8.62 -4.13
N LEU A 82 -2.61 -8.82 -2.82
CA LEU A 82 -3.57 -8.06 -2.02
C LEU A 82 -3.21 -6.57 -2.03
N SER A 83 -1.92 -6.23 -1.93
CA SER A 83 -1.45 -4.83 -2.03
C SER A 83 -1.79 -4.23 -3.40
N ILE A 84 -1.54 -4.96 -4.50
CA ILE A 84 -1.90 -4.48 -5.84
C ILE A 84 -3.41 -4.24 -5.96
N ILE A 85 -4.24 -5.17 -5.49
CA ILE A 85 -5.71 -5.02 -5.52
C ILE A 85 -6.15 -3.82 -4.66
N SER A 86 -5.61 -3.68 -3.45
CA SER A 86 -5.91 -2.55 -2.56
C SER A 86 -5.48 -1.21 -3.16
N LEU A 87 -4.33 -1.15 -3.84
CA LEU A 87 -3.86 0.07 -4.51
C LEU A 87 -4.72 0.44 -5.72
N ILE A 88 -5.19 -0.55 -6.48
CA ILE A 88 -6.15 -0.32 -7.58
C ILE A 88 -7.48 0.17 -7.02
N GLY A 89 -7.97 -0.44 -5.93
CA GLY A 89 -9.18 -0.01 -5.23
C GLY A 89 -9.08 1.43 -4.74
N LEU A 90 -7.98 1.78 -4.05
CA LEU A 90 -7.68 3.14 -3.61
C LEU A 90 -7.60 4.12 -4.79
N PHE A 91 -7.00 3.72 -5.91
CA PHE A 91 -6.92 4.55 -7.11
C PHE A 91 -8.31 4.84 -7.70
N ILE A 92 -9.16 3.83 -7.87
CA ILE A 92 -10.55 3.99 -8.35
C ILE A 92 -11.33 4.89 -7.38
N PHE A 93 -11.13 4.70 -6.08
CA PHE A 93 -11.82 5.45 -5.05
C PHE A 93 -11.43 6.94 -5.06
N VAL A 94 -10.15 7.24 -5.20
CA VAL A 94 -9.68 8.62 -5.41
C VAL A 94 -10.22 9.20 -6.71
N LEU A 95 -10.27 8.42 -7.80
CA LEU A 95 -10.81 8.88 -9.10
C LEU A 95 -12.28 9.30 -9.00
N LEU A 96 -13.08 8.58 -8.21
CA LEU A 96 -14.50 8.87 -8.01
C LEU A 96 -14.75 10.06 -7.07
N ILE A 97 -13.97 10.18 -6.00
CA ILE A 97 -14.20 11.19 -4.95
C ILE A 97 -13.43 12.48 -5.21
N TYR A 98 -12.23 12.38 -5.79
CA TYR A 98 -11.34 13.51 -6.07
C TYR A 98 -10.78 13.50 -7.50
N PRO A 99 -11.62 13.70 -8.52
CA PRO A 99 -11.15 13.80 -9.91
C PRO A 99 -10.11 14.93 -10.08
N GLU A 100 -10.24 16.00 -9.29
CA GLU A 100 -9.34 17.16 -9.26
C GLU A 100 -7.91 16.82 -8.79
N LYS A 101 -7.73 15.79 -7.95
CA LYS A 101 -6.42 15.41 -7.39
C LYS A 101 -5.56 14.62 -8.39
N ILE A 102 -6.09 14.23 -9.54
CA ILE A 102 -5.39 13.36 -10.52
C ILE A 102 -4.35 14.13 -11.31
N TYR A 103 -4.59 15.39 -11.64
CA TYR A 103 -3.68 16.20 -12.45
C TYR A 103 -2.72 17.06 -11.61
N GLN A 104 -2.76 16.93 -10.27
CA GLN A 104 -1.79 17.57 -9.39
C GLN A 104 -0.44 16.84 -9.44
N ALA A 105 0.66 17.61 -9.42
CA ALA A 105 2.03 17.07 -9.53
C ALA A 105 2.40 16.08 -8.40
N PHE A 106 1.77 16.21 -7.23
CA PHE A 106 1.91 15.30 -6.10
C PHE A 106 0.57 14.59 -5.84
N ASN A 107 0.19 13.70 -6.76
CA ASN A 107 -1.06 12.97 -6.67
C ASN A 107 -0.86 11.60 -5.98
N PRO A 108 -1.92 11.08 -5.34
CA PRO A 108 -1.93 9.70 -4.81
C PRO A 108 -1.78 8.63 -5.92
N VAL A 109 -2.02 9.00 -7.18
CA VAL A 109 -1.89 8.11 -8.35
C VAL A 109 -0.44 7.67 -8.56
N VAL A 110 0.50 8.63 -8.59
CA VAL A 110 1.93 8.36 -8.78
C VAL A 110 2.45 7.50 -7.64
N MET A 111 2.02 7.76 -6.41
CA MET A 111 2.37 6.92 -5.26
C MET A 111 1.84 5.49 -5.44
N ASN A 112 0.57 5.30 -5.80
CA ASN A 112 0.00 3.97 -5.98
C ASN A 112 0.68 3.18 -7.10
N ILE A 113 1.02 3.84 -8.21
CA ILE A 113 1.78 3.22 -9.31
C ILE A 113 3.16 2.79 -8.82
N ALA A 114 3.87 3.64 -8.07
CA ALA A 114 5.19 3.31 -7.53
C ALA A 114 5.14 2.10 -6.57
N LEU A 115 4.17 2.04 -5.64
CA LEU A 115 4.00 0.89 -4.75
C LEU A 115 3.62 -0.38 -5.54
N ALA A 116 2.76 -0.26 -6.56
CA ALA A 116 2.37 -1.38 -7.40
C ALA A 116 3.59 -1.94 -8.16
N SER A 117 4.43 -1.07 -8.74
CA SER A 117 5.67 -1.48 -9.39
C SER A 117 6.63 -2.20 -8.43
N LEU A 118 6.81 -1.70 -7.19
CA LEU A 118 7.61 -2.38 -6.16
C LEU A 118 7.05 -3.76 -5.79
N SER A 119 5.72 -3.90 -5.76
CA SER A 119 5.05 -5.19 -5.50
C SER A 119 5.28 -6.17 -6.66
N VAL A 120 5.25 -5.70 -7.91
CA VAL A 120 5.57 -6.52 -9.10
C VAL A 120 7.03 -6.98 -9.07
N ILE A 121 7.97 -6.08 -8.78
CA ILE A 121 9.40 -6.42 -8.64
C ILE A 121 9.59 -7.49 -7.55
N SER A 122 8.91 -7.32 -6.41
CA SER A 122 8.96 -8.30 -5.32
C SER A 122 8.44 -9.68 -5.75
N LEU A 123 7.35 -9.74 -6.52
CA LEU A 123 6.85 -11.00 -7.08
C LEU A 123 7.85 -11.65 -8.05
N CYS A 124 8.49 -10.86 -8.91
CA CYS A 124 9.55 -11.35 -9.80
C CYS A 124 10.72 -11.94 -9.00
N CYS A 125 11.19 -11.26 -7.95
CA CYS A 125 12.25 -11.76 -7.07
C CYS A 125 11.85 -13.07 -6.37
N ILE A 126 10.62 -13.18 -5.88
CA ILE A 126 10.13 -14.41 -5.23
C ILE A 126 10.11 -15.57 -6.24
N ASN A 127 9.62 -15.35 -7.46
CA ASN A 127 9.60 -16.39 -8.49
C ASN A 127 11.02 -16.82 -8.90
N ALA A 128 11.95 -15.88 -9.05
CA ALA A 128 13.36 -16.19 -9.35
C ALA A 128 14.01 -17.05 -8.25
N LEU A 129 13.78 -16.71 -6.99
CA LEU A 129 14.29 -17.48 -5.85
C LEU A 129 13.67 -18.88 -5.75
N GLN A 130 12.42 -19.06 -6.18
CA GLN A 130 11.78 -20.37 -6.21
C GLN A 130 12.31 -21.25 -7.34
N ASN A 131 12.47 -20.71 -8.55
CA ASN A 131 13.02 -21.46 -9.68
C ASN A 131 14.44 -21.96 -9.39
N ALA A 132 15.29 -21.12 -8.77
CA ALA A 132 16.65 -21.50 -8.35
C ALA A 132 16.71 -22.54 -7.21
N LYS A 133 15.56 -22.90 -6.61
CA LYS A 133 15.45 -23.98 -5.61
C LYS A 133 14.99 -25.31 -6.23
N HIS A 134 14.44 -25.25 -7.45
CA HIS A 134 13.96 -26.41 -8.19
C HIS A 134 14.99 -26.95 -9.20
N GLU A 135 16.06 -26.21 -9.47
CA GLU A 135 17.28 -26.66 -10.17
C GLU A 135 18.29 -27.24 -9.19
#